data_AF-A0A2M7NK65-F1
#
_entry.id   AF-A0A2M7NK65-F1
#
_cell.length_a   1.000
_cell.length_b   1.000
_cell.length_c   1.000
_cell.angle_alpha   90.00
_cell.angle_beta   90.00
_cell.angle_gamma   90.00
#
_symmetry.space_group_name_H-M   'P 1'
#
loop_
_entity.id
_entity.type
_entity.pdbx_description
1 polymer ?
#
loop_
_entity_poly.entity_id
_entity_poly.type
_entity_poly.pdbx_seq_one_letter_code
_entity_poly.pdbx_strand_id
1 'polypeptide(L)'
;MLNKEDVWGDKVTEFFDYADEKEQLLWSYLFEIIIEVTPRSYKKQILPILEKIGKKSFRKTVHSWLELIILTPPKTAFYKDESGLEHERNYILEYPNETIFARLIRALPFVADQNSIDLLSELAVEAGKNRQAKTDKITGIASYKLSEQAIFALADIEMNEKNVSPISALLSVQIQLQSLSLKKLIEKKLTQIAKKQKVEVIELLENHLPDYGLENGFLEGEIQSRVNPEKIYAYQMQVVENKVKLTWFDTNGKELKTVPAALKRELPHKIEKLKNTATEAQKTLTLQRERLEKTYLTQKTFSYSHWQNAYANHGLLGTVVENLIWQVENGKEWKTVWSSFGRFVDANKNPIEVNDNDLIRVLHPVLLDNEKLEYWQDFIKQKDLKQPFQQVFRKTFERIIDKKEENEIEESSRFEGIILEQKKLRMFAKIQGWNYKWLTYPKVNRSFITFQFDYKISESEKTTKLEVEFWVEALPSQPQNVKTSVVRLHQKAQPLSFEILDKVTFSEIFRAIERIITVSSVNFDKE
;
A
#
# COMPACT_ATOMS: atom_id res chain seq x y z
N MET A 1 0.70 31.55 27.44
CA MET A 1 0.96 31.37 25.99
C MET A 1 0.00 30.37 25.33
N LEU A 2 -0.47 29.34 26.04
CA LEU A 2 -1.53 28.47 25.53
C LEU A 2 -2.87 29.21 25.47
N ASN A 3 -3.68 28.90 24.47
CA ASN A 3 -5.10 29.25 24.46
C ASN A 3 -5.81 28.32 25.45
N LYS A 4 -6.26 28.85 26.60
CA LYS A 4 -6.90 28.05 27.66
C LYS A 4 -8.33 27.63 27.32
N GLU A 5 -8.96 28.24 26.31
CA GLU A 5 -10.34 27.98 25.91
C GLU A 5 -10.47 26.77 24.96
N ASP A 6 -9.35 26.31 24.42
CA ASP A 6 -9.24 25.10 23.61
C ASP A 6 -9.15 23.85 24.51
N VAL A 7 -9.79 22.76 24.07
CA VAL A 7 -9.86 21.45 24.74
C VAL A 7 -8.52 20.96 25.30
N TRP A 8 -7.40 21.17 24.59
CA TRP A 8 -6.09 20.77 25.13
C TRP A 8 -5.53 21.79 26.13
N GLY A 9 -5.76 23.09 25.91
CA GLY A 9 -5.30 24.14 26.82
C GLY A 9 -5.96 24.08 28.19
N ASP A 10 -7.25 23.71 28.23
CA ASP A 10 -7.97 23.42 29.48
C ASP A 10 -7.32 22.25 30.23
N LYS A 11 -7.02 21.14 29.54
CA LYS A 11 -6.33 19.98 30.16
C LYS A 11 -4.91 20.24 30.59
N VAL A 12 -4.18 21.12 29.91
CA VAL A 12 -2.88 21.56 30.39
C VAL A 12 -3.03 22.40 31.66
N THR A 13 -4.04 23.27 31.74
CA THR A 13 -4.32 24.06 32.95
C THR A 13 -4.65 23.14 34.13
N GLU A 14 -5.57 22.19 33.93
CA GLU A 14 -5.91 21.17 34.93
C GLU A 14 -4.67 20.39 35.39
N PHE A 15 -3.80 19.97 34.46
CA PHE A 15 -2.55 19.30 34.80
C PHE A 15 -1.67 20.13 35.74
N PHE A 16 -1.50 21.43 35.46
CA PHE A 16 -0.70 22.32 36.31
C PHE A 16 -1.32 22.56 37.68
N ASP A 17 -2.66 22.60 37.79
CA ASP A 17 -3.35 22.81 39.06
C ASP A 17 -3.15 21.65 40.06
N TYR A 18 -2.91 20.43 39.55
CA TYR A 18 -2.69 19.23 40.38
C TYR A 18 -1.23 18.76 40.46
N ALA A 19 -0.34 19.28 39.62
CA ALA A 19 1.08 18.93 39.63
C ALA A 19 1.79 19.52 40.85
N ASP A 20 2.78 18.79 41.40
CA ASP A 20 3.64 19.33 42.45
C ASP A 20 4.59 20.41 41.91
N GLU A 21 5.20 21.22 42.80
CA GLU A 21 6.04 22.35 42.41
C GLU A 21 7.20 21.95 41.46
N LYS A 22 7.79 20.76 41.69
CA LYS A 22 8.89 20.25 40.86
C LYS A 22 8.38 19.85 39.48
N GLU A 23 7.23 19.18 39.41
CA GLU A 23 6.60 18.80 38.15
C GLU A 23 6.15 20.02 37.36
N GLN A 24 5.54 21.02 38.00
CA GLN A 24 5.20 22.30 37.37
C GLN A 24 6.43 22.98 36.76
N LEU A 25 7.55 23.05 37.50
CA LEU A 25 8.78 23.67 37.01
C LEU A 25 9.35 22.93 35.79
N LEU A 26 9.41 21.60 35.84
CA LEU A 26 9.94 20.79 34.75
C LEU A 26 9.09 20.86 33.48
N TRP A 27 7.76 20.81 33.59
CA TRP A 27 6.87 20.91 32.44
C TRP A 27 6.80 22.33 31.87
N SER A 28 6.85 23.36 32.71
CA SER A 28 6.96 24.75 32.24
C SER A 28 8.23 24.96 31.42
N TYR A 29 9.37 24.48 31.93
CA TYR A 29 10.63 24.52 31.20
C TYR A 29 10.60 23.71 29.90
N LEU A 30 9.95 22.54 29.92
CA LEU A 30 9.76 21.75 28.70
C LEU A 30 8.97 22.52 27.64
N PHE A 31 7.85 23.17 28.01
CA PHE A 31 7.04 23.95 27.08
C PHE A 31 7.82 25.14 26.50
N GLU A 32 8.56 25.87 27.34
CA GLU A 32 9.43 26.97 26.91
C GLU A 32 10.44 26.50 25.85
N ILE A 33 11.18 25.43 26.14
CA ILE A 33 12.15 24.87 25.20
C ILE A 33 11.48 24.38 23.92
N ILE A 34 10.34 23.68 23.99
CA ILE A 34 9.61 23.19 22.81
C ILE A 34 9.19 24.34 21.87
N ILE A 35 8.85 25.50 22.42
CA ILE A 35 8.42 26.67 21.65
C ILE A 35 9.59 27.31 20.89
N GLU A 36 10.81 27.25 21.42
CA GLU A 36 11.96 27.95 20.84
C GLU A 36 12.92 27.04 20.07
N VAL A 37 12.95 25.75 20.38
CA VAL A 37 13.98 24.83 19.90
C VAL A 37 13.91 24.59 18.38
N THR A 38 15.09 24.57 17.75
CA THR A 38 15.22 24.24 16.32
C THR A 38 15.21 22.72 16.09
N PRO A 39 14.80 22.24 14.90
CA PRO A 39 14.84 20.81 14.58
C PRO A 39 16.23 20.16 14.75
N ARG A 40 17.31 20.90 14.52
CA ARG A 40 18.70 20.38 14.64
C ARG A 40 19.12 20.16 16.09
N SER A 41 18.69 21.01 17.01
CA SER A 41 19.04 20.93 18.43
C SER A 41 18.00 20.20 19.28
N TYR A 42 16.86 19.81 18.69
CA TYR A 42 15.70 19.24 19.37
C TYR A 42 16.06 18.09 20.31
N LYS A 43 16.65 16.99 19.79
CA LYS A 43 17.02 15.82 20.61
C LYS A 43 17.96 16.19 21.76
N LYS A 44 18.96 17.04 21.49
CA LYS A 44 19.98 17.45 22.47
C LYS A 44 19.38 18.25 23.64
N GLN A 45 18.38 19.09 23.36
CA GLN A 45 17.77 19.96 24.39
C GLN A 45 16.62 19.27 25.14
N ILE A 46 15.83 18.43 24.46
CA ILE A 46 14.64 17.80 25.05
C ILE A 46 14.99 16.57 25.90
N LEU A 47 15.96 15.75 25.47
CA LEU A 47 16.27 14.48 26.15
C LEU A 47 16.64 14.64 27.64
N PRO A 48 17.49 15.61 28.05
CA PRO A 48 17.80 15.82 29.47
C PRO A 48 16.58 16.22 30.32
N ILE A 49 15.60 16.89 29.71
CA ILE A 49 14.36 17.30 30.40
C ILE A 49 13.46 16.08 30.60
N LEU A 50 13.32 15.23 29.58
CA LEU A 50 12.56 13.98 29.68
C LEU A 50 13.12 13.02 30.73
N GLU A 51 14.44 12.98 30.90
CA GLU A 51 15.09 12.20 31.95
C GLU A 51 14.71 12.68 33.35
N LYS A 52 14.59 14.01 33.54
CA LYS A 52 14.17 14.62 34.81
C LYS A 52 12.67 14.43 35.10
N ILE A 53 11.81 14.53 34.08
CA ILE A 53 10.36 14.27 34.20
C ILE A 53 10.10 12.78 34.43
N GLY A 54 10.92 11.92 33.83
CA GLY A 54 10.78 10.48 33.88
C GLY A 54 9.93 9.94 32.73
N LYS A 55 10.44 8.90 32.05
CA LYS A 55 9.85 8.30 30.83
C LYS A 55 8.39 7.86 31.01
N LYS A 56 8.06 7.27 32.18
CA LYS A 56 6.70 6.78 32.48
C LYS A 56 5.74 7.94 32.75
N SER A 57 6.17 8.97 33.49
CA SER A 57 5.34 10.14 33.77
C SER A 57 5.02 10.90 32.48
N PHE A 58 6.05 11.21 31.69
CA PHE A 58 5.89 11.90 30.40
C PHE A 58 4.92 11.16 29.47
N ARG A 59 5.10 9.85 29.28
CA ARG A 59 4.19 9.04 28.45
C ARG A 59 2.77 9.10 28.95
N LYS A 60 2.53 8.85 30.24
CA LYS A 60 1.19 8.85 30.83
C LYS A 60 0.45 10.16 30.52
N THR A 61 1.11 11.30 30.73
CA THR A 61 0.52 12.62 30.48
C THR A 61 0.26 12.84 28.98
N VAL A 62 1.25 12.61 28.12
CA VAL A 62 1.08 12.84 26.68
C VAL A 62 0.10 11.86 26.03
N HIS A 63 0.04 10.60 26.49
CA HIS A 63 -0.94 9.61 26.03
C HIS A 63 -2.36 10.07 26.32
N SER A 64 -2.63 10.55 27.54
CA SER A 64 -3.95 11.08 27.89
C SER A 64 -4.34 12.29 27.03
N TRP A 65 -3.39 13.18 26.72
CA TRP A 65 -3.65 14.30 25.80
C TRP A 65 -3.85 13.86 24.35
N LEU A 66 -3.13 12.83 23.89
CA LEU A 66 -3.33 12.24 22.56
C LEU A 66 -4.74 11.65 22.43
N GLU A 67 -5.18 10.85 23.40
CA GLU A 67 -6.53 10.26 23.43
C GLU A 67 -7.62 11.34 23.33
N LEU A 68 -7.47 12.43 24.10
CA LEU A 68 -8.38 13.57 24.03
C LEU A 68 -8.45 14.18 22.62
N ILE A 69 -7.29 14.44 22.02
CA ILE A 69 -7.19 15.13 20.73
C ILE A 69 -7.69 14.24 19.59
N ILE A 70 -7.42 12.94 19.64
CA ILE A 70 -7.94 11.94 18.71
C ILE A 70 -9.48 11.95 18.72
N LEU A 71 -10.09 12.05 19.90
CA LEU A 71 -11.55 12.06 20.05
C LEU A 71 -12.17 13.43 19.77
N THR A 72 -11.37 14.49 19.62
CA THR A 72 -11.87 15.85 19.42
C THR A 72 -12.34 16.05 17.96
N PRO A 73 -13.60 16.46 17.73
CA PRO A 73 -14.08 16.71 16.38
C PRO A 73 -13.39 17.94 15.77
N PRO A 74 -12.94 17.88 14.50
CA PRO A 74 -12.29 19.02 13.86
C PRO A 74 -13.26 20.18 13.64
N LYS A 75 -12.76 21.40 13.77
CA LYS A 75 -13.43 22.66 13.44
C LYS A 75 -12.94 23.20 12.09
N THR A 76 -13.69 24.14 11.51
CA THR A 76 -13.33 24.82 10.26
C THR A 76 -13.46 26.32 10.48
N ALA A 77 -12.42 27.07 10.13
CA ALA A 77 -12.43 28.53 10.10
C ALA A 77 -12.33 29.02 8.67
N PHE A 78 -13.03 30.13 8.38
CA PHE A 78 -12.98 30.83 7.11
C PHE A 78 -12.25 32.16 7.33
N TYR A 79 -11.34 32.51 6.42
CA TYR A 79 -10.60 33.77 6.47
C TYR A 79 -10.37 34.28 5.05
N LYS A 80 -10.18 35.60 4.90
CA LYS A 80 -9.81 36.20 3.62
C LYS A 80 -8.31 36.50 3.61
N ASP A 81 -7.64 36.20 2.52
CA ASP A 81 -6.26 36.63 2.32
C ASP A 81 -6.18 38.12 1.95
N GLU A 82 -4.96 38.62 1.75
CA GLU A 82 -4.70 40.02 1.35
C GLU A 82 -5.34 40.40 0.01
N SER A 83 -5.65 39.42 -0.84
CA SER A 83 -6.35 39.62 -2.13
C SER A 83 -7.88 39.59 -1.99
N GLY A 84 -8.40 39.36 -0.78
CA GLY A 84 -9.82 39.21 -0.50
C GLY A 84 -10.39 37.84 -0.87
N LEU A 85 -9.56 36.89 -1.31
CA LEU A 85 -9.97 35.51 -1.58
C LEU A 85 -10.26 34.80 -0.27
N GLU A 86 -11.41 34.15 -0.19
CA GLU A 86 -11.82 33.36 0.97
C GLU A 86 -11.13 31.99 0.95
N HIS A 87 -10.51 31.65 2.08
CA HIS A 87 -9.83 30.41 2.36
C HIS A 87 -10.51 29.71 3.53
N GLU A 88 -10.51 28.38 3.49
CA GLU A 88 -10.92 27.55 4.60
C GLU A 88 -9.72 26.85 5.24
N ARG A 89 -9.73 26.74 6.57
CA ARG A 89 -8.75 26.00 7.35
C ARG A 89 -9.45 25.09 8.33
N ASN A 90 -9.23 23.79 8.20
CA ASN A 90 -9.59 22.82 9.21
C ASN A 90 -8.51 22.75 10.30
N TYR A 91 -8.94 22.56 11.53
CA TYR A 91 -8.05 22.38 12.68
C TYR A 91 -8.74 21.57 13.77
N ILE A 92 -7.95 20.85 14.58
CA ILE A 92 -8.44 20.17 15.79
C ILE A 92 -8.19 21.07 17.01
N LEU A 93 -6.98 21.64 17.07
CA LEU A 93 -6.56 22.59 18.10
C LEU A 93 -6.40 23.99 17.51
N GLU A 94 -6.64 25.01 18.30
CA GLU A 94 -6.49 26.40 17.87
C GLU A 94 -5.03 26.83 17.89
N TYR A 95 -4.69 27.91 17.18
CA TYR A 95 -3.38 28.52 17.34
C TYR A 95 -3.29 29.23 18.70
N PRO A 96 -2.18 29.15 19.46
CA PRO A 96 -0.90 28.47 19.13
C PRO A 96 -0.83 26.99 19.54
N ASN A 97 -1.84 26.49 20.26
CA ASN A 97 -1.89 25.14 20.84
C ASN A 97 -1.56 24.02 19.85
N GLU A 98 -2.11 24.05 18.63
CA GLU A 98 -1.81 23.03 17.62
C GLU A 98 -0.32 22.92 17.33
N THR A 99 0.38 24.06 17.24
CA THR A 99 1.81 24.07 16.92
C THR A 99 2.64 23.57 18.10
N ILE A 100 2.27 23.94 19.31
CA ILE A 100 2.96 23.51 20.54
C ILE A 100 2.76 22.01 20.74
N PHE A 101 1.52 21.52 20.61
CA PHE A 101 1.22 20.10 20.73
C PHE A 101 1.91 19.26 19.65
N ALA A 102 1.89 19.73 18.39
CA ALA A 102 2.57 19.07 17.29
C ALA A 102 4.09 18.95 17.53
N ARG A 103 4.69 19.93 18.21
CA ARG A 103 6.09 19.84 18.64
C ARG A 103 6.28 18.99 19.89
N LEU A 104 5.31 18.92 20.80
CA LEU A 104 5.36 18.06 21.99
C LEU A 104 5.38 16.57 21.62
N ILE A 105 4.53 16.14 20.69
CA ILE A 105 4.48 14.72 20.27
C ILE A 105 5.78 14.27 19.60
N ARG A 106 6.62 15.19 19.11
CA ARG A 106 7.95 14.90 18.55
C ARG A 106 8.98 14.50 19.61
N ALA A 107 8.65 14.64 20.90
CA ALA A 107 9.46 14.15 22.01
C ALA A 107 9.15 12.67 22.38
N LEU A 108 7.96 12.16 22.02
CA LEU A 108 7.56 10.77 22.31
C LEU A 108 8.54 9.71 21.79
N PRO A 109 9.17 9.84 20.60
CA PRO A 109 10.08 8.82 20.08
C PRO A 109 11.23 8.46 21.03
N PHE A 110 11.64 9.37 21.91
CA PHE A 110 12.73 9.14 22.87
C PHE A 110 12.34 8.25 24.05
N VAL A 111 11.04 8.04 24.26
CA VAL A 111 10.51 7.32 25.42
C VAL A 111 9.36 6.36 25.05
N ALA A 112 9.14 6.12 23.76
CA ALA A 112 7.98 5.40 23.23
C ALA A 112 7.85 3.95 23.72
N ASP A 113 6.61 3.51 23.89
CA ASP A 113 6.21 2.10 23.97
C ASP A 113 5.15 1.78 22.92
N GLN A 114 4.56 0.58 22.99
CA GLN A 114 3.46 0.17 22.13
C GLN A 114 2.29 1.17 22.13
N ASN A 115 1.88 1.67 23.30
CA ASN A 115 0.77 2.62 23.37
C ASN A 115 1.12 3.96 22.69
N SER A 116 2.38 4.40 22.76
CA SER A 116 2.83 5.56 21.95
C SER A 116 2.68 5.32 20.46
N ILE A 117 3.02 4.12 19.95
CA ILE A 117 2.90 3.79 18.53
C ILE A 117 1.43 3.78 18.13
N ASP A 118 0.58 3.13 18.92
CA ASP A 118 -0.86 3.02 18.65
C ASP A 118 -1.53 4.40 18.59
N LEU A 119 -1.29 5.25 19.60
CA LEU A 119 -1.87 6.60 19.66
C LEU A 119 -1.33 7.53 18.58
N LEU A 120 -0.04 7.44 18.22
CA LEU A 120 0.50 8.23 17.11
C LEU A 120 -0.07 7.78 15.76
N SER A 121 -0.26 6.48 15.56
CA SER A 121 -0.93 5.97 14.35
C SER A 121 -2.38 6.44 14.27
N GLU A 122 -3.12 6.38 15.37
CA GLU A 122 -4.50 6.85 15.43
C GLU A 122 -4.59 8.36 15.18
N LEU A 123 -3.72 9.17 15.82
CA LEU A 123 -3.63 10.60 15.53
C LEU A 123 -3.31 10.88 14.06
N ALA A 124 -2.35 10.15 13.48
CA ALA A 124 -1.96 10.32 12.08
C ALA A 124 -3.15 10.08 11.14
N VAL A 125 -3.96 9.06 11.43
CA VAL A 125 -5.14 8.72 10.64
C VAL A 125 -6.27 9.72 10.87
N GLU A 126 -6.71 9.93 12.12
CA GLU A 126 -7.86 10.79 12.44
C GLU A 126 -7.63 12.24 11.99
N ALA A 127 -6.45 12.80 12.27
CA ALA A 127 -6.09 14.13 11.79
C ALA A 127 -5.88 14.16 10.26
N GLY A 128 -5.56 13.03 9.64
CA GLY A 128 -5.34 12.88 8.20
C GLY A 128 -6.60 12.60 7.37
N LYS A 129 -7.76 12.34 8.02
CA LYS A 129 -9.04 12.09 7.33
C LYS A 129 -9.56 13.35 6.66
N ASN A 130 -10.18 13.17 5.49
CA ASN A 130 -10.93 14.25 4.84
C ASN A 130 -12.27 14.46 5.56
N ARG A 131 -12.60 15.71 5.84
CA ARG A 131 -13.93 16.11 6.31
C ARG A 131 -14.90 16.11 5.13
N GLN A 132 -16.06 15.49 5.33
CA GLN A 132 -17.25 15.71 4.52
C GLN A 132 -18.29 16.37 5.41
N ALA A 133 -18.58 17.66 5.20
CA ALA A 133 -19.75 18.27 5.85
C ALA A 133 -21.01 17.89 5.06
N LYS A 134 -22.12 17.60 5.78
CA LYS A 134 -23.43 17.24 5.19
C LYS A 134 -24.07 18.34 4.34
N THR A 135 -23.51 19.55 4.37
CA THR A 135 -23.98 20.72 3.62
C THR A 135 -22.84 21.20 2.75
N ASP A 136 -22.98 20.91 1.45
CA ASP A 136 -22.26 21.41 0.27
C ASP A 136 -20.89 22.11 0.48
N LYS A 137 -19.84 21.44 -0.06
CA LYS A 137 -18.51 21.94 -0.44
C LYS A 137 -17.36 22.01 0.57
N ILE A 138 -17.55 21.74 1.87
CA ILE A 138 -16.39 21.71 2.78
C ILE A 138 -15.56 20.45 2.50
N THR A 139 -14.33 20.62 1.98
CA THR A 139 -13.44 19.52 1.59
C THR A 139 -12.01 19.79 2.06
N GLY A 140 -11.50 18.95 2.97
CA GLY A 140 -10.09 19.04 3.35
C GLY A 140 -9.73 18.14 4.51
N ILE A 141 -8.43 18.00 4.76
CA ILE A 141 -7.86 17.19 5.85
C ILE A 141 -8.20 17.83 7.20
N ALA A 142 -8.51 17.04 8.23
CA ALA A 142 -8.91 17.52 9.55
C ALA A 142 -7.84 18.38 10.26
N SER A 143 -6.59 17.90 10.30
CA SER A 143 -5.40 18.70 10.63
C SER A 143 -4.17 18.09 9.96
N TYR A 144 -3.73 18.73 8.87
CA TYR A 144 -2.52 18.28 8.17
C TYR A 144 -1.30 18.33 9.09
N LYS A 145 -1.16 19.36 9.93
CA LYS A 145 -0.01 19.55 10.82
C LYS A 145 0.09 18.42 11.85
N LEU A 146 -1.01 18.08 12.53
CA LEU A 146 -1.00 17.02 13.53
C LEU A 146 -0.71 15.66 12.89
N SER A 147 -1.35 15.37 11.75
CA SER A 147 -1.11 14.12 11.01
C SER A 147 0.34 14.00 10.55
N GLU A 148 0.89 15.07 9.97
CA GLU A 148 2.27 15.14 9.53
C GLU A 148 3.26 14.92 10.68
N GLN A 149 3.07 15.63 11.81
CA GLN A 149 3.99 15.49 12.95
C GLN A 149 3.87 14.13 13.65
N ALA A 150 2.70 13.49 13.63
CA ALA A 150 2.53 12.12 14.09
C ALA A 150 3.29 11.13 13.20
N ILE A 151 3.24 11.28 11.87
CA ILE A 151 4.04 10.49 10.92
C ILE A 151 5.54 10.69 11.16
N PHE A 152 5.98 11.93 11.37
CA PHE A 152 7.37 12.22 11.72
C PHE A 152 7.77 11.55 13.04
N ALA A 153 6.92 11.61 14.06
CA ALA A 153 7.17 10.95 15.34
C ALA A 153 7.30 9.43 15.16
N LEU A 154 6.34 8.76 14.51
CA LEU A 154 6.40 7.33 14.20
C LEU A 154 7.70 6.92 13.50
N ALA A 155 8.11 7.68 12.48
CA ALA A 155 9.32 7.39 11.72
C ALA A 155 10.62 7.56 12.51
N ASP A 156 10.60 8.33 13.59
CA ASP A 156 11.77 8.58 14.44
C ASP A 156 11.83 7.62 15.65
N ILE A 157 10.81 6.76 15.86
CA ILE A 157 10.83 5.72 16.90
C ILE A 157 11.87 4.66 16.53
N GLU A 158 12.76 4.35 17.47
CA GLU A 158 13.73 3.26 17.31
C GLU A 158 13.04 1.90 17.48
N MET A 159 13.37 0.96 16.59
CA MET A 159 12.83 -0.40 16.64
C MET A 159 13.33 -1.13 17.89
N ASN A 160 12.43 -1.86 18.53
CA ASN A 160 12.76 -2.79 19.60
C ASN A 160 11.98 -4.10 19.40
N GLU A 161 12.50 -5.22 19.90
CA GLU A 161 11.86 -6.54 19.72
C GLU A 161 10.54 -6.71 20.48
N LYS A 162 10.20 -5.78 21.38
CA LYS A 162 9.05 -5.89 22.29
C LYS A 162 7.78 -5.20 21.78
N ASN A 163 7.87 -4.36 20.75
CA ASN A 163 6.75 -3.61 20.22
C ASN A 163 6.46 -4.01 18.77
N VAL A 164 5.23 -3.75 18.32
CA VAL A 164 4.89 -3.70 16.90
C VAL A 164 5.86 -2.76 16.20
N SER A 165 6.38 -3.20 15.06
CA SER A 165 7.33 -2.40 14.27
C SER A 165 6.74 -1.03 13.92
N PRO A 166 7.41 0.10 14.23
CA PRO A 166 6.99 1.43 13.79
C PRO A 166 6.85 1.53 12.26
N ILE A 167 7.57 0.70 11.52
CA ILE A 167 7.47 0.57 10.07
C ILE A 167 6.12 -0.04 9.69
N SER A 168 5.69 -1.10 10.38
CA SER A 168 4.37 -1.72 10.19
C SER A 168 3.23 -0.73 10.50
N ALA A 169 3.41 0.07 11.56
CA ALA A 169 2.50 1.15 11.91
C ALA A 169 2.40 2.21 10.79
N LEU A 170 3.53 2.67 10.25
CA LEU A 170 3.56 3.61 9.11
C LEU A 170 2.87 3.04 7.85
N LEU A 171 3.07 1.76 7.55
CA LEU A 171 2.43 1.09 6.42
C LEU A 171 0.91 1.03 6.60
N SER A 172 0.44 0.70 7.80
CA SER A 172 -0.99 0.71 8.14
C SER A 172 -1.59 2.11 7.97
N VAL A 173 -0.92 3.13 8.51
CA VAL A 173 -1.32 4.54 8.35
C VAL A 173 -1.39 4.92 6.86
N GLN A 174 -0.40 4.55 6.05
CA GLN A 174 -0.38 4.84 4.61
C GLN A 174 -1.60 4.26 3.86
N ILE A 175 -2.06 3.07 4.25
CA ILE A 175 -3.22 2.38 3.66
C ILE A 175 -4.54 3.07 4.02
N GLN A 176 -4.62 3.62 5.23
CA GLN A 176 -5.81 4.28 5.75
C GLN A 176 -5.97 5.73 5.25
N LEU A 177 -4.86 6.43 5.03
CA LEU A 177 -4.88 7.83 4.57
C LEU A 177 -5.49 7.99 3.17
N GLN A 178 -6.14 9.13 2.94
CA GLN A 178 -6.62 9.55 1.62
C GLN A 178 -5.66 10.55 0.96
N SER A 179 -4.98 11.38 1.76
CA SER A 179 -4.07 12.42 1.28
C SER A 179 -2.85 11.85 0.56
N LEU A 180 -2.67 12.24 -0.71
CA LEU A 180 -1.50 11.85 -1.51
C LEU A 180 -0.20 12.48 -0.98
N SER A 181 -0.24 13.69 -0.42
CA SER A 181 0.95 14.34 0.13
C SER A 181 1.46 13.63 1.38
N LEU A 182 0.56 13.22 2.28
CA LEU A 182 0.92 12.45 3.47
C LEU A 182 1.42 11.03 3.11
N LYS A 183 0.82 10.37 2.11
CA LYS A 183 1.35 9.09 1.60
C LYS A 183 2.77 9.23 1.07
N LYS A 184 3.04 10.27 0.25
CA LYS A 184 4.39 10.57 -0.25
C LYS A 184 5.38 10.89 0.88
N LEU A 185 4.92 11.54 1.95
CA LEU A 185 5.75 11.76 3.14
C LEU A 185 6.16 10.43 3.79
N ILE A 186 5.21 9.50 3.96
CA ILE A 186 5.49 8.17 4.50
C ILE A 186 6.48 7.42 3.59
N GLU A 187 6.27 7.42 2.27
CA GLU A 187 7.20 6.80 1.30
C GLU A 187 8.62 7.35 1.43
N LYS A 188 8.75 8.68 1.55
CA LYS A 188 10.04 9.34 1.77
C LYS A 188 10.69 8.92 3.08
N LYS A 189 9.90 8.77 4.14
CA LYS A 189 10.38 8.31 5.45
C LYS A 189 10.83 6.86 5.45
N LEU A 190 10.05 5.98 4.85
CA LEU A 190 10.41 4.57 4.66
C LEU A 190 11.71 4.43 3.84
N THR A 191 11.87 5.25 2.79
CA THR A 191 13.12 5.30 2.02
C THR A 191 14.32 5.74 2.87
N GLN A 192 14.14 6.72 3.77
CA GLN A 192 15.19 7.16 4.69
C GLN A 192 15.55 6.07 5.71
N ILE A 193 14.55 5.34 6.22
CA ILE A 193 14.74 4.23 7.16
C ILE A 193 15.51 3.09 6.46
N ALA A 194 15.09 2.68 5.26
CA ALA A 194 15.78 1.66 4.46
C ALA A 194 17.26 2.01 4.23
N LYS A 195 17.52 3.27 3.83
CA LYS A 195 18.90 3.77 3.63
C LYS A 195 19.73 3.73 4.92
N LYS A 196 19.13 4.05 6.08
CA LYS A 196 19.80 3.99 7.38
C LYS A 196 20.13 2.55 7.77
N GLN A 197 19.24 1.61 7.45
CA GLN A 197 19.41 0.17 7.71
C GLN A 197 20.24 -0.56 6.64
N LYS A 198 20.57 0.11 5.53
CA LYS A 198 21.31 -0.47 4.38
C LYS A 198 20.60 -1.66 3.72
N VAL A 199 19.28 -1.66 3.74
CA VAL A 199 18.43 -2.64 3.03
C VAL A 199 17.76 -1.97 1.85
N GLU A 200 17.29 -2.76 0.88
CA GLU A 200 16.46 -2.21 -0.18
C GLU A 200 15.10 -1.75 0.38
N VAL A 201 14.53 -0.70 -0.20
CA VAL A 201 13.21 -0.21 0.24
C VAL A 201 12.18 -1.32 0.12
N ILE A 202 12.18 -2.08 -0.98
CA ILE A 202 11.18 -3.11 -1.20
C ILE A 202 11.26 -4.24 -0.16
N GLU A 203 12.47 -4.65 0.19
CA GLU A 203 12.72 -5.66 1.22
C GLU A 203 12.24 -5.17 2.59
N LEU A 204 12.53 -3.91 2.94
CA LEU A 204 12.02 -3.28 4.16
C LEU A 204 10.49 -3.31 4.22
N LEU A 205 9.82 -2.96 3.11
CA LEU A 205 8.37 -2.94 3.07
C LEU A 205 7.80 -4.34 3.26
N GLU A 206 8.31 -5.32 2.50
CA GLU A 206 7.84 -6.72 2.51
C GLU A 206 8.01 -7.36 3.91
N ASN A 207 9.13 -7.12 4.59
CA ASN A 207 9.41 -7.69 5.92
C ASN A 207 8.61 -7.06 7.08
N HIS A 208 7.97 -5.91 6.87
CA HIS A 208 7.24 -5.19 7.92
C HIS A 208 5.75 -5.03 7.63
N LEU A 209 5.21 -5.73 6.63
CA LEU A 209 3.77 -5.73 6.40
C LEU A 209 3.01 -6.23 7.65
N PRO A 210 1.90 -5.60 8.02
CA PRO A 210 1.05 -6.12 9.09
C PRO A 210 0.39 -7.45 8.67
N ASP A 211 0.39 -8.42 9.57
CA ASP A 211 -0.37 -9.68 9.44
C ASP A 211 -1.83 -9.54 9.85
N TYR A 212 -2.19 -8.42 10.51
CA TYR A 212 -3.52 -8.14 11.05
C TYR A 212 -4.00 -9.18 12.07
N GLY A 213 -3.06 -9.88 12.72
CA GLY A 213 -3.33 -10.99 13.63
C GLY A 213 -3.82 -12.26 12.94
N LEU A 214 -3.73 -12.34 11.61
CA LEU A 214 -4.06 -13.57 10.88
C LEU A 214 -2.93 -14.59 11.04
N GLU A 215 -3.28 -15.86 11.14
CA GLU A 215 -2.38 -16.99 11.01
C GLU A 215 -2.91 -17.87 9.87
N ASN A 216 -2.09 -18.12 8.84
CA ASN A 216 -2.52 -18.86 7.64
C ASN A 216 -3.84 -18.37 7.03
N GLY A 217 -4.04 -17.05 7.03
CA GLY A 217 -5.22 -16.39 6.50
C GLY A 217 -6.45 -16.50 7.39
N PHE A 218 -6.31 -16.87 8.65
CA PHE A 218 -7.42 -17.06 9.59
C PHE A 218 -7.16 -16.36 10.92
N LEU A 219 -8.19 -15.74 11.48
CA LEU A 219 -8.22 -15.21 12.84
C LEU A 219 -9.62 -15.47 13.40
N GLU A 220 -9.68 -15.98 14.62
CA GLU A 220 -10.92 -16.09 15.39
C GLU A 220 -10.82 -15.27 16.67
N GLY A 221 -11.98 -14.85 17.18
CA GLY A 221 -12.03 -14.21 18.47
C GLY A 221 -13.44 -14.07 18.99
N GLU A 222 -13.54 -13.64 20.23
CA GLU A 222 -14.80 -13.53 20.95
C GLU A 222 -15.01 -12.12 21.51
N ILE A 223 -16.28 -11.73 21.60
CA ILE A 223 -16.71 -10.48 22.20
C ILE A 223 -17.89 -10.76 23.14
N GLN A 224 -17.65 -10.53 24.42
CA GLN A 224 -18.66 -10.58 25.46
C GLN A 224 -19.52 -9.32 25.45
N SER A 225 -20.84 -9.48 25.63
CA SER A 225 -21.75 -8.35 25.85
C SER A 225 -21.50 -7.70 27.21
N ARG A 226 -21.52 -6.37 27.24
CA ARG A 226 -21.42 -5.57 28.46
C ARG A 226 -22.71 -5.63 29.29
N VAL A 227 -23.85 -5.79 28.61
CA VAL A 227 -25.18 -5.79 29.25
C VAL A 227 -25.57 -7.18 29.73
N ASN A 228 -25.16 -8.24 29.02
CA ASN A 228 -25.35 -9.62 29.45
C ASN A 228 -24.03 -10.39 29.31
N PRO A 229 -23.21 -10.46 30.38
CA PRO A 229 -21.91 -11.13 30.35
C PRO A 229 -21.96 -12.62 29.96
N GLU A 230 -23.10 -13.30 30.10
CA GLU A 230 -23.24 -14.71 29.66
C GLU A 230 -23.33 -14.83 28.13
N LYS A 231 -23.60 -13.73 27.43
CA LYS A 231 -23.66 -13.70 25.96
C LYS A 231 -22.29 -13.39 25.37
N ILE A 232 -21.65 -14.43 24.88
CA ILE A 232 -20.39 -14.37 24.14
C ILE A 232 -20.70 -14.59 22.66
N TYR A 233 -20.30 -13.64 21.82
CA TYR A 233 -20.42 -13.74 20.36
C TYR A 233 -19.04 -14.00 19.77
N ALA A 234 -18.93 -14.90 18.81
CA ALA A 234 -17.68 -15.11 18.09
C ALA A 234 -17.64 -14.28 16.79
N TYR A 235 -16.42 -13.99 16.33
CA TYR A 235 -16.15 -13.46 15.00
C TYR A 235 -14.96 -14.21 14.40
N GLN A 236 -14.95 -14.24 13.07
CA GLN A 236 -13.89 -14.86 12.30
C GLN A 236 -13.49 -13.92 11.15
N MET A 237 -12.21 -13.66 11.01
CA MET A 237 -11.63 -13.02 9.83
C MET A 237 -10.89 -14.07 9.02
N GLN A 238 -11.24 -14.23 7.75
CA GLN A 238 -10.63 -15.25 6.88
C GLN A 238 -10.35 -14.72 5.47
N VAL A 239 -9.22 -15.13 4.90
CA VAL A 239 -8.93 -14.95 3.48
C VAL A 239 -9.58 -16.08 2.68
N VAL A 240 -10.56 -15.75 1.85
CA VAL A 240 -11.30 -16.68 1.00
C VAL A 240 -11.36 -16.11 -0.41
N GLU A 241 -10.88 -16.86 -1.40
CA GLU A 241 -10.86 -16.44 -2.81
C GLU A 241 -10.21 -15.07 -3.03
N ASN A 242 -9.07 -14.85 -2.36
CA ASN A 242 -8.34 -13.58 -2.38
C ASN A 242 -9.13 -12.37 -1.84
N LYS A 243 -10.15 -12.62 -1.00
CA LYS A 243 -10.90 -11.61 -0.26
C LYS A 243 -10.82 -11.85 1.24
N VAL A 244 -10.70 -10.78 2.02
CA VAL A 244 -10.82 -10.83 3.48
C VAL A 244 -12.30 -10.74 3.84
N LYS A 245 -12.83 -11.79 4.46
CA LYS A 245 -14.21 -11.85 4.97
C LYS A 245 -14.18 -11.75 6.49
N LEU A 246 -15.05 -10.90 7.04
CA LEU A 246 -15.30 -10.80 8.47
C LEU A 246 -16.71 -11.32 8.76
N THR A 247 -16.78 -12.46 9.42
CA THR A 247 -18.01 -13.19 9.72
C THR A 247 -18.29 -13.14 11.22
N TRP A 248 -19.56 -13.14 11.60
CA TRP A 248 -20.02 -13.09 12.99
C TRP A 248 -20.84 -14.32 13.31
N PHE A 249 -20.82 -14.76 14.55
CA PHE A 249 -21.60 -15.90 15.02
C PHE A 249 -22.38 -15.52 16.28
N ASP A 250 -23.56 -16.11 16.45
CA ASP A 250 -24.34 -15.96 17.68
C ASP A 250 -23.79 -16.82 18.83
N THR A 251 -24.45 -16.76 19.98
CA THR A 251 -24.07 -17.50 21.19
C THR A 251 -24.18 -19.02 21.04
N ASN A 252 -24.83 -19.52 19.98
CA ASN A 252 -24.98 -20.94 19.67
C ASN A 252 -24.07 -21.37 18.51
N GLY A 253 -23.18 -20.47 18.04
CA GLY A 253 -22.29 -20.73 16.90
C GLY A 253 -22.96 -20.61 15.53
N LYS A 254 -24.18 -20.07 15.43
CA LYS A 254 -24.83 -19.86 14.13
C LYS A 254 -24.28 -18.60 13.44
N GLU A 255 -23.90 -18.74 12.18
CA GLU A 255 -23.43 -17.62 11.36
C GLU A 255 -24.49 -16.51 11.22
N LEU A 256 -24.05 -15.26 11.36
CA LEU A 256 -24.85 -14.05 11.29
C LEU A 256 -24.45 -13.21 10.07
N LYS A 257 -25.47 -12.75 9.32
CA LYS A 257 -25.27 -11.88 8.15
C LYS A 257 -24.71 -10.49 8.50
N THR A 258 -24.88 -10.06 9.74
CA THR A 258 -24.48 -8.74 10.21
C THR A 258 -23.94 -8.82 11.62
N VAL A 259 -23.17 -7.81 12.02
CA VAL A 259 -22.76 -7.62 13.41
C VAL A 259 -23.96 -7.76 14.37
N PRO A 260 -23.84 -8.51 15.47
CA PRO A 260 -24.88 -8.58 16.49
C PRO A 260 -25.35 -7.20 16.96
N ALA A 261 -26.67 -6.98 17.02
CA ALA A 261 -27.25 -5.70 17.42
C ALA A 261 -26.90 -5.28 18.85
N ALA A 262 -26.63 -6.25 19.73
CA ALA A 262 -26.11 -6.01 21.08
C ALA A 262 -24.72 -5.35 21.01
N LEU A 263 -23.76 -6.00 20.34
CA LEU A 263 -22.40 -5.49 20.21
C LEU A 263 -22.32 -4.14 19.48
N LYS A 264 -23.15 -3.93 18.44
CA LYS A 264 -23.17 -2.67 17.70
C LYS A 264 -23.55 -1.47 18.57
N ARG A 265 -24.41 -1.67 19.57
CA ARG A 265 -24.83 -0.63 20.53
C ARG A 265 -23.83 -0.48 21.67
N GLU A 266 -23.31 -1.58 22.18
CA GLU A 266 -22.51 -1.62 23.41
C GLU A 266 -21.02 -1.30 23.17
N LEU A 267 -20.51 -1.64 21.99
CA LEU A 267 -19.09 -1.61 21.65
C LEU A 267 -18.84 -1.05 20.22
N PRO A 268 -19.43 0.10 19.83
CA PRO A 268 -19.34 0.61 18.46
C PRO A 268 -17.90 0.79 17.99
N HIS A 269 -17.02 1.34 18.82
CA HIS A 269 -15.60 1.55 18.50
C HIS A 269 -14.82 0.25 18.29
N LYS A 270 -15.08 -0.80 19.10
CA LYS A 270 -14.41 -2.10 18.93
C LYS A 270 -14.83 -2.78 17.63
N ILE A 271 -16.13 -2.68 17.28
CA ILE A 271 -16.66 -3.19 16.02
C ILE A 271 -16.10 -2.43 14.83
N GLU A 272 -16.02 -1.10 14.93
CA GLU A 272 -15.44 -0.26 13.88
C GLU A 272 -13.96 -0.59 13.65
N LYS A 273 -13.17 -0.74 14.74
CA LYS A 273 -11.76 -1.16 14.66
C LYS A 273 -11.61 -2.48 13.91
N LEU A 274 -12.39 -3.51 14.26
CA LEU A 274 -12.34 -4.81 13.57
C LEU A 274 -12.70 -4.71 12.08
N LYS A 275 -13.71 -3.90 11.73
CA LYS A 275 -14.06 -3.67 10.31
C LYS A 275 -12.96 -2.93 9.54
N ASN A 276 -12.31 -1.96 10.18
CA ASN A 276 -11.20 -1.23 9.60
C ASN A 276 -10.00 -2.17 9.39
N THR A 277 -9.66 -3.00 10.38
CA THR A 277 -8.64 -4.06 10.26
C THR A 277 -8.91 -4.98 9.07
N ALA A 278 -10.14 -5.51 8.92
CA ALA A 278 -10.49 -6.35 7.77
C ALA A 278 -10.37 -5.60 6.42
N THR A 279 -10.73 -4.31 6.40
CA THR A 279 -10.61 -3.46 5.20
C THR A 279 -9.14 -3.18 4.85
N GLU A 280 -8.29 -2.97 5.84
CA GLU A 280 -6.84 -2.78 5.68
C GLU A 280 -6.14 -4.03 5.20
N ALA A 281 -6.49 -5.19 5.79
CA ALA A 281 -6.04 -6.49 5.33
C ALA A 281 -6.42 -6.71 3.86
N GLN A 282 -7.67 -6.40 3.47
CA GLN A 282 -8.09 -6.50 2.07
C GLN A 282 -7.30 -5.58 1.14
N LYS A 283 -7.06 -4.32 1.52
CA LYS A 283 -6.26 -3.37 0.72
C LYS A 283 -4.81 -3.85 0.57
N THR A 284 -4.22 -4.35 1.66
CA THR A 284 -2.86 -4.92 1.65
C THR A 284 -2.79 -6.10 0.73
N LEU A 285 -3.72 -7.04 0.86
CA LEU A 285 -3.83 -8.23 0.02
C LEU A 285 -3.91 -7.85 -1.47
N THR A 286 -4.78 -6.90 -1.83
CA THR A 286 -4.89 -6.40 -3.21
C THR A 286 -3.58 -5.79 -3.70
N LEU A 287 -2.95 -4.93 -2.90
CA LEU A 287 -1.69 -4.28 -3.28
C LEU A 287 -0.56 -5.29 -3.47
N GLN A 288 -0.43 -6.29 -2.60
CA GLN A 288 0.61 -7.30 -2.71
C GLN A 288 0.38 -8.26 -3.87
N ARG A 289 -0.88 -8.60 -4.18
CA ARG A 289 -1.22 -9.36 -5.40
C ARG A 289 -0.78 -8.62 -6.66
N GLU A 290 -1.08 -7.32 -6.75
CA GLU A 290 -0.66 -6.48 -7.86
C GLU A 290 0.87 -6.37 -7.95
N ARG A 291 1.56 -6.27 -6.81
CA ARG A 291 3.03 -6.25 -6.76
C ARG A 291 3.63 -7.57 -7.23
N LEU A 292 3.09 -8.71 -6.80
CA LEU A 292 3.51 -10.03 -7.25
C LEU A 292 3.29 -10.20 -8.76
N GLU A 293 2.13 -9.80 -9.30
CA GLU A 293 1.90 -9.85 -10.76
C GLU A 293 2.89 -8.96 -11.52
N LYS A 294 3.24 -7.79 -10.99
CA LYS A 294 4.21 -6.87 -11.60
C LYS A 294 5.64 -7.42 -11.64
N THR A 295 5.97 -8.46 -10.87
CA THR A 295 7.29 -9.08 -10.93
C THR A 295 7.63 -9.69 -12.28
N TYR A 296 6.63 -10.02 -13.11
CA TYR A 296 6.86 -10.46 -14.48
C TYR A 296 7.55 -9.39 -15.34
N LEU A 297 7.20 -8.11 -15.16
CA LEU A 297 7.80 -7.00 -15.92
C LEU A 297 9.16 -6.58 -15.34
N THR A 298 9.33 -6.66 -14.02
CA THR A 298 10.59 -6.26 -13.37
C THR A 298 11.60 -7.40 -13.27
N GLN A 299 11.24 -8.61 -13.76
CA GLN A 299 12.03 -9.84 -13.62
C GLN A 299 12.52 -10.10 -12.19
N LYS A 300 11.73 -9.69 -11.19
CA LYS A 300 12.17 -9.77 -9.79
C LYS A 300 12.24 -11.23 -9.35
N THR A 301 13.42 -11.62 -8.86
CA THR A 301 13.61 -12.87 -8.10
C THR A 301 13.69 -12.56 -6.61
N PHE A 302 13.50 -13.59 -5.79
CA PHE A 302 13.61 -13.55 -4.34
C PHE A 302 14.59 -14.63 -3.90
N SER A 303 15.35 -14.42 -2.81
CA SER A 303 15.98 -15.57 -2.14
C SER A 303 14.90 -16.41 -1.45
N TYR A 304 15.14 -17.71 -1.27
CA TYR A 304 14.23 -18.58 -0.54
C TYR A 304 13.97 -18.11 0.88
N SER A 305 15.01 -17.70 1.60
CA SER A 305 14.91 -17.12 2.94
C SER A 305 13.97 -15.91 2.99
N HIS A 306 14.12 -14.97 2.05
CA HIS A 306 13.25 -13.79 1.97
C HIS A 306 11.82 -14.17 1.63
N TRP A 307 11.61 -15.03 0.63
CA TRP A 307 10.29 -15.50 0.25
C TRP A 307 9.57 -16.20 1.41
N GLN A 308 10.30 -17.05 2.16
CA GLN A 308 9.74 -17.78 3.28
C GLN A 308 9.32 -16.85 4.42
N ASN A 309 10.17 -15.88 4.77
CA ASN A 309 9.91 -14.93 5.85
C ASN A 309 8.85 -13.88 5.50
N ALA A 310 8.96 -13.26 4.32
CA ALA A 310 8.10 -12.14 3.95
C ALA A 310 6.74 -12.58 3.39
N TYR A 311 6.65 -13.79 2.84
CA TYR A 311 5.45 -14.26 2.15
C TYR A 311 4.89 -15.56 2.74
N ALA A 312 5.67 -16.65 2.71
CA ALA A 312 5.12 -17.98 2.99
C ALA A 312 4.65 -18.14 4.45
N ASN A 313 5.42 -17.63 5.40
CA ASN A 313 5.09 -17.66 6.83
C ASN A 313 4.25 -16.45 7.27
N HIS A 314 3.89 -15.55 6.36
CA HIS A 314 3.14 -14.35 6.69
C HIS A 314 1.64 -14.67 6.80
N GLY A 315 1.03 -14.28 7.93
CA GLY A 315 -0.39 -14.51 8.25
C GLY A 315 -1.38 -14.20 7.13
N LEU A 316 -1.25 -13.03 6.49
CA LEU A 316 -2.04 -12.64 5.32
C LEU A 316 -1.52 -13.23 3.98
N LEU A 317 -0.23 -13.08 3.67
CA LEU A 317 0.32 -13.34 2.34
C LEU A 317 0.60 -14.81 2.04
N GLY A 318 0.70 -15.67 3.06
CA GLY A 318 0.86 -17.12 2.89
C GLY A 318 -0.21 -17.68 1.96
N THR A 319 -1.46 -17.27 2.17
CA THR A 319 -2.60 -17.67 1.33
C THR A 319 -2.47 -17.24 -0.14
N VAL A 320 -1.77 -16.14 -0.43
CA VAL A 320 -1.54 -15.68 -1.80
C VAL A 320 -0.51 -16.56 -2.49
N VAL A 321 0.59 -16.84 -1.80
CA VAL A 321 1.72 -17.57 -2.39
C VAL A 321 1.47 -19.07 -2.50
N GLU A 322 0.62 -19.64 -1.63
CA GLU A 322 0.12 -21.02 -1.76
C GLU A 322 -0.82 -21.21 -2.95
N ASN A 323 -1.49 -20.15 -3.42
CA ASN A 323 -2.36 -20.20 -4.60
C ASN A 323 -1.62 -19.92 -5.92
N LEU A 324 -0.28 -19.85 -5.88
CA LEU A 324 0.58 -19.60 -7.03
C LEU A 324 1.49 -20.79 -7.31
N ILE A 325 1.88 -20.90 -8.58
CA ILE A 325 2.95 -21.78 -9.03
C ILE A 325 4.25 -20.97 -9.12
N TRP A 326 5.36 -21.56 -8.74
CA TRP A 326 6.64 -20.89 -8.64
C TRP A 326 7.69 -21.60 -9.48
N GLN A 327 8.82 -20.94 -9.70
CA GLN A 327 10.04 -21.60 -10.12
C GLN A 327 11.14 -21.31 -9.12
N VAL A 328 11.91 -22.36 -8.81
CA VAL A 328 13.10 -22.28 -7.96
C VAL A 328 14.32 -22.66 -8.79
N GLU A 329 15.40 -21.89 -8.63
CA GLU A 329 16.69 -22.18 -9.22
C GLU A 329 17.30 -23.40 -8.51
N ASN A 330 17.64 -24.43 -9.28
CA ASN A 330 18.27 -25.65 -8.79
C ASN A 330 19.50 -25.92 -9.69
N GLY A 331 20.66 -25.41 -9.27
CA GLY A 331 21.87 -25.44 -10.08
C GLY A 331 21.78 -24.48 -11.27
N LYS A 332 21.78 -25.00 -12.51
CA LYS A 332 21.66 -24.20 -13.74
C LYS A 332 20.25 -24.18 -14.34
N GLU A 333 19.29 -24.87 -13.71
CA GLU A 333 17.94 -25.05 -14.25
C GLU A 333 16.87 -24.50 -13.29
N TRP A 334 15.76 -24.06 -13.87
CA TRP A 334 14.58 -23.63 -13.11
C TRP A 334 13.61 -24.80 -12.99
N LYS A 335 13.32 -25.23 -11.76
CA LYS A 335 12.29 -26.24 -11.48
C LYS A 335 10.98 -25.57 -11.16
N THR A 336 9.89 -26.07 -11.74
CA THR A 336 8.55 -25.57 -11.47
C THR A 336 7.95 -26.28 -10.27
N VAL A 337 7.43 -25.50 -9.31
CA VAL A 337 7.08 -25.98 -7.97
C VAL A 337 5.79 -25.34 -7.48
N TRP A 338 5.13 -25.97 -6.52
CA TRP A 338 4.01 -25.41 -5.77
C TRP A 338 4.37 -25.29 -4.29
N SER A 339 3.89 -24.23 -3.63
CA SER A 339 4.06 -24.04 -2.19
C SER A 339 2.91 -24.69 -1.43
N SER A 340 3.23 -25.61 -0.53
CA SER A 340 2.29 -26.22 0.41
C SER A 340 2.81 -26.05 1.84
N PHE A 341 2.08 -25.34 2.69
CA PHE A 341 2.45 -25.09 4.10
C PHE A 341 3.88 -24.55 4.24
N GLY A 342 4.22 -23.58 3.39
CA GLY A 342 5.53 -22.91 3.39
C GLY A 342 6.71 -23.76 2.89
N ARG A 343 6.44 -24.86 2.18
CA ARG A 343 7.46 -25.72 1.56
C ARG A 343 7.17 -25.97 0.08
N PHE A 344 8.21 -26.15 -0.72
CA PHE A 344 8.05 -26.45 -2.14
C PHE A 344 7.94 -27.95 -2.42
N VAL A 345 7.01 -28.28 -3.31
CA VAL A 345 6.87 -29.61 -3.90
C VAL A 345 6.89 -29.54 -5.43
N ASP A 346 7.37 -30.60 -6.06
CA ASP A 346 7.38 -30.74 -7.52
C ASP A 346 6.00 -31.16 -8.07
N ALA A 347 5.92 -31.36 -9.39
CA ALA A 347 4.73 -31.88 -10.07
C ALA A 347 4.32 -33.29 -9.58
N ASN A 348 5.23 -34.09 -9.03
CA ASN A 348 4.91 -35.40 -8.46
C ASN A 348 4.55 -35.31 -6.96
N LYS A 349 4.44 -34.09 -6.41
CA LYS A 349 4.21 -33.80 -4.98
C LYS A 349 5.36 -34.26 -4.08
N ASN A 350 6.55 -34.47 -4.64
CA ASN A 350 7.75 -34.76 -3.88
C ASN A 350 8.30 -33.44 -3.30
N PRO A 351 8.69 -33.42 -2.01
CA PRO A 351 9.43 -32.29 -1.45
C PRO A 351 10.71 -32.01 -2.25
N ILE A 352 11.00 -30.74 -2.46
CA ILE A 352 12.28 -30.31 -3.05
C ILE A 352 13.12 -29.67 -1.94
N GLU A 353 14.38 -30.08 -1.85
CA GLU A 353 15.36 -29.38 -1.02
C GLU A 353 15.76 -28.06 -1.70
N VAL A 354 15.66 -26.97 -0.94
CA VAL A 354 15.95 -25.61 -1.38
C VAL A 354 16.79 -24.93 -0.32
N ASN A 355 17.89 -24.30 -0.73
CA ASN A 355 18.76 -23.54 0.16
C ASN A 355 18.23 -22.11 0.34
N ASP A 356 18.58 -21.48 1.46
CA ASP A 356 18.15 -20.12 1.80
C ASP A 356 18.45 -19.04 0.75
N ASN A 357 19.48 -19.26 -0.07
CA ASN A 357 19.94 -18.34 -1.11
C ASN A 357 19.49 -18.72 -2.52
N ASP A 358 18.81 -19.87 -2.69
CA ASP A 358 18.29 -20.27 -3.99
C ASP A 358 17.26 -19.23 -4.46
N LEU A 359 17.32 -18.88 -5.76
CA LEU A 359 16.45 -17.85 -6.31
C LEU A 359 15.07 -18.43 -6.66
N ILE A 360 14.04 -17.65 -6.35
CA ILE A 360 12.64 -17.97 -6.63
C ILE A 360 12.05 -16.88 -7.51
N ARG A 361 11.17 -17.28 -8.41
CA ARG A 361 10.28 -16.36 -9.15
C ARG A 361 8.88 -16.93 -9.30
N VAL A 362 7.92 -16.04 -9.52
CA VAL A 362 6.58 -16.45 -9.92
C VAL A 362 6.67 -17.11 -11.31
N LEU A 363 6.06 -18.29 -11.49
CA LEU A 363 6.04 -18.96 -12.79
C LEU A 363 5.24 -18.11 -13.79
N HIS A 364 5.82 -17.82 -14.96
CA HIS A 364 5.08 -17.32 -16.12
C HIS A 364 4.83 -18.47 -17.12
N PRO A 365 3.60 -18.66 -17.65
CA PRO A 365 3.27 -19.80 -18.51
C PRO A 365 4.05 -19.85 -19.84
N VAL A 366 4.50 -18.71 -20.37
CA VAL A 366 5.35 -18.65 -21.60
C VAL A 366 6.69 -19.40 -21.46
N LEU A 367 7.06 -19.77 -20.22
CA LEU A 367 8.28 -20.51 -19.92
C LEU A 367 8.07 -22.02 -19.91
N LEU A 368 6.83 -22.49 -20.05
CA LEU A 368 6.48 -23.90 -20.07
C LEU A 368 6.19 -24.36 -21.49
N ASP A 369 6.53 -25.62 -21.75
CA ASP A 369 5.94 -26.37 -22.86
C ASP A 369 4.45 -26.68 -22.57
N ASN A 370 3.72 -27.07 -23.61
CA ASN A 370 2.28 -27.32 -23.51
C ASN A 370 1.93 -28.41 -22.50
N GLU A 371 2.72 -29.48 -22.43
CA GLU A 371 2.48 -30.62 -21.52
C GLU A 371 2.58 -30.19 -20.05
N LYS A 372 3.65 -29.47 -19.68
CA LYS A 372 3.80 -28.94 -18.31
C LYS A 372 2.74 -27.90 -17.99
N LEU A 373 2.37 -27.06 -18.96
CA LEU A 373 1.33 -26.05 -18.76
C LEU A 373 -0.02 -26.70 -18.46
N GLU A 374 -0.41 -27.70 -19.24
CA GLU A 374 -1.65 -28.46 -19.04
C GLU A 374 -1.66 -29.16 -17.68
N TYR A 375 -0.54 -29.79 -17.30
CA TYR A 375 -0.38 -30.39 -15.97
C TYR A 375 -0.69 -29.38 -14.85
N TRP A 376 -0.08 -28.19 -14.88
CA TRP A 376 -0.29 -27.20 -13.82
C TRP A 376 -1.68 -26.58 -13.86
N GLN A 377 -2.29 -26.43 -15.04
CA GLN A 377 -3.68 -26.01 -15.16
C GLN A 377 -4.62 -27.02 -14.50
N ASP A 378 -4.42 -28.30 -14.74
CA ASP A 378 -5.22 -29.36 -14.11
C ASP A 378 -4.95 -29.48 -12.61
N PHE A 379 -3.69 -29.30 -12.18
CA PHE A 379 -3.35 -29.22 -10.77
C PHE A 379 -4.15 -28.12 -10.05
N ILE A 380 -4.19 -26.90 -10.61
CA ILE A 380 -4.94 -25.78 -10.06
C ILE A 380 -6.45 -26.10 -9.99
N LYS A 381 -7.03 -26.73 -11.02
CA LYS A 381 -8.45 -27.14 -11.04
C LYS A 381 -8.74 -28.20 -9.98
N GLN A 382 -7.92 -29.26 -9.91
CA GLN A 382 -8.10 -30.39 -8.99
C GLN A 382 -8.01 -29.98 -7.53
N LYS A 383 -7.14 -29.01 -7.22
CA LYS A 383 -6.97 -28.47 -5.87
C LYS A 383 -7.94 -27.33 -5.54
N ASP A 384 -8.78 -26.92 -6.49
CA ASP A 384 -9.65 -25.74 -6.41
C ASP A 384 -8.91 -24.46 -5.96
N LEU A 385 -7.67 -24.28 -6.42
CA LEU A 385 -6.85 -23.13 -6.04
C LEU A 385 -7.32 -21.88 -6.79
N LYS A 386 -7.72 -20.85 -6.05
CA LYS A 386 -8.10 -19.56 -6.64
C LYS A 386 -6.88 -18.67 -6.79
N GLN A 387 -6.24 -18.74 -7.96
CA GLN A 387 -5.04 -17.96 -8.24
C GLN A 387 -5.27 -16.44 -8.02
N PRO A 388 -4.32 -15.74 -7.38
CA PRO A 388 -4.47 -14.31 -7.06
C PRO A 388 -4.51 -13.40 -8.28
N PHE A 389 -4.03 -13.88 -9.42
CA PHE A 389 -4.18 -13.30 -10.75
C PHE A 389 -4.16 -14.46 -11.75
N GLN A 390 -4.59 -14.21 -13.00
CA GLN A 390 -4.45 -15.23 -14.05
C GLN A 390 -2.96 -15.53 -14.25
N GLN A 391 -2.54 -16.72 -13.82
CA GLN A 391 -1.17 -17.20 -13.93
C GLN A 391 -1.09 -18.32 -14.97
N VAL A 392 -1.54 -19.54 -14.67
CA VAL A 392 -1.38 -20.67 -15.62
C VAL A 392 -2.40 -20.65 -16.74
N PHE A 393 -3.51 -19.93 -16.55
CA PHE A 393 -4.54 -19.66 -17.58
C PHE A 393 -4.34 -18.31 -18.28
N ARG A 394 -3.17 -17.70 -18.11
CA ARG A 394 -2.87 -16.39 -18.68
C ARG A 394 -2.54 -16.53 -20.16
N LYS A 395 -3.09 -15.62 -20.97
CA LYS A 395 -2.71 -15.49 -22.38
C LYS A 395 -1.23 -15.11 -22.50
N THR A 396 -0.52 -15.79 -23.38
CA THR A 396 0.88 -15.55 -23.71
C THR A 396 1.02 -14.94 -25.10
N PHE A 397 2.06 -14.14 -25.29
CA PHE A 397 2.49 -13.67 -26.61
C PHE A 397 3.92 -14.12 -26.84
N GLU A 398 4.14 -14.78 -27.98
CA GLU A 398 5.47 -15.19 -28.43
C GLU A 398 5.88 -14.34 -29.62
N ARG A 399 7.18 -14.05 -29.73
CA ARG A 399 7.74 -13.34 -30.89
C ARG A 399 7.48 -14.14 -32.16
N ILE A 400 7.00 -13.48 -33.22
CA ILE A 400 6.90 -14.10 -34.55
C ILE A 400 8.30 -14.07 -35.17
N ILE A 401 8.86 -15.26 -35.47
CA ILE A 401 10.21 -15.43 -36.06
C ILE A 401 10.11 -16.02 -37.48
N ASP A 402 8.96 -15.87 -38.15
CA ASP A 402 8.81 -16.42 -39.50
C ASP A 402 9.59 -15.58 -40.53
N LYS A 403 10.41 -16.24 -41.35
CA LYS A 403 11.41 -15.63 -42.25
C LYS A 403 10.81 -14.82 -43.41
N LYS A 404 9.49 -14.84 -43.59
CA LYS A 404 8.79 -14.05 -44.62
C LYS A 404 8.19 -12.76 -44.09
N GLU A 405 8.12 -12.59 -42.77
CA GLU A 405 7.56 -11.42 -42.10
C GLU A 405 8.56 -10.92 -41.03
N GLU A 406 9.68 -10.34 -41.48
CA GLU A 406 10.74 -9.71 -40.67
C GLU A 406 10.26 -8.49 -39.83
N ASN A 407 8.95 -8.27 -39.70
CA ASN A 407 8.43 -7.00 -39.23
C ASN A 407 8.57 -6.81 -37.71
N GLU A 408 8.52 -7.87 -36.88
CA GLU A 408 8.47 -7.72 -35.41
C GLU A 408 9.83 -7.59 -34.68
N ILE A 409 10.89 -7.28 -35.42
CA ILE A 409 12.18 -6.98 -34.82
C ILE A 409 12.14 -5.57 -34.23
N GLU A 410 11.77 -4.57 -35.03
CA GLU A 410 11.81 -3.16 -34.63
C GLU A 410 10.42 -2.59 -34.27
N GLU A 411 9.35 -3.11 -34.87
CA GLU A 411 7.98 -2.65 -34.62
C GLU A 411 6.94 -3.76 -34.76
N SER A 412 5.83 -3.68 -34.04
CA SER A 412 4.76 -4.68 -34.12
C SER A 412 3.45 -4.08 -34.62
N SER A 413 2.89 -4.68 -35.68
CA SER A 413 1.58 -4.32 -36.25
C SER A 413 0.44 -5.23 -35.76
N ARG A 414 0.67 -6.10 -34.76
CA ARG A 414 -0.33 -7.08 -34.26
C ARG A 414 -1.68 -6.48 -33.89
N PHE A 415 -1.68 -5.21 -33.52
CA PHE A 415 -2.88 -4.49 -33.09
C PHE A 415 -3.25 -3.36 -34.05
N GLU A 416 -2.71 -3.35 -35.26
CA GLU A 416 -2.99 -2.30 -36.24
C GLU A 416 -4.47 -2.27 -36.63
N GLY A 417 -5.00 -1.06 -36.74
CA GLY A 417 -6.30 -0.81 -37.35
C GLY A 417 -7.51 -0.91 -36.44
N ILE A 418 -7.32 -1.22 -35.16
CA ILE A 418 -8.39 -1.29 -34.16
C ILE A 418 -8.84 0.12 -33.78
N ILE A 419 -10.16 0.34 -33.74
CA ILE A 419 -10.74 1.64 -33.39
C ILE A 419 -11.04 1.69 -31.89
N LEU A 420 -10.46 2.67 -31.20
CA LEU A 420 -10.61 2.92 -29.76
C LEU A 420 -11.34 4.23 -29.49
N GLU A 421 -12.21 4.24 -28.47
CA GLU A 421 -12.83 5.44 -27.93
C GLU A 421 -11.82 6.17 -27.03
N GLN A 422 -11.46 7.42 -27.38
CA GLN A 422 -10.42 8.17 -26.66
C GLN A 422 -10.74 8.36 -25.16
N LYS A 423 -12.03 8.49 -24.80
CA LYS A 423 -12.49 8.65 -23.41
C LYS A 423 -12.15 7.44 -22.57
N LYS A 424 -12.47 6.24 -23.05
CA LYS A 424 -12.12 4.98 -22.40
C LYS A 424 -10.61 4.80 -22.38
N LEU A 425 -9.94 5.01 -23.52
CA LEU A 425 -8.50 4.91 -23.63
C LEU A 425 -7.78 5.77 -22.58
N ARG A 426 -8.11 7.05 -22.47
CA ARG A 426 -7.49 7.96 -21.49
C ARG A 426 -7.72 7.51 -20.04
N MET A 427 -8.93 7.06 -19.73
CA MET A 427 -9.28 6.62 -18.39
C MET A 427 -8.52 5.35 -18.01
N PHE A 428 -8.53 4.33 -18.88
CA PHE A 428 -7.91 3.04 -18.61
C PHE A 428 -6.39 3.08 -18.73
N ALA A 429 -5.82 3.83 -19.68
CA ALA A 429 -4.38 4.07 -19.76
C ALA A 429 -3.86 4.64 -18.44
N LYS A 430 -4.51 5.68 -17.91
CA LYS A 430 -4.14 6.29 -16.63
C LYS A 430 -4.20 5.29 -15.46
N ILE A 431 -5.22 4.42 -15.41
CA ILE A 431 -5.35 3.39 -14.36
C ILE A 431 -4.22 2.36 -14.45
N GLN A 432 -3.82 1.98 -15.66
CA GLN A 432 -2.75 1.01 -15.90
C GLN A 432 -1.34 1.63 -15.87
N GLY A 433 -1.21 2.92 -15.58
CA GLY A 433 0.09 3.62 -15.53
C GLY A 433 0.65 4.04 -16.89
N TRP A 434 -0.16 3.99 -17.94
CA TRP A 434 0.20 4.48 -19.27
C TRP A 434 -0.10 5.97 -19.41
N ASN A 435 0.76 6.68 -20.13
CA ASN A 435 0.56 8.09 -20.46
C ASN A 435 -0.12 8.20 -21.82
N TYR A 436 -1.24 8.91 -21.86
CA TYR A 436 -1.93 9.22 -23.11
C TYR A 436 -2.36 10.68 -23.13
N LYS A 437 -1.95 11.39 -24.19
CA LYS A 437 -2.41 12.75 -24.47
C LYS A 437 -3.56 12.69 -25.47
N TRP A 438 -4.68 13.29 -25.09
CA TRP A 438 -5.87 13.37 -25.95
C TRP A 438 -5.56 14.03 -27.30
N LEU A 439 -6.01 13.41 -28.39
CA LEU A 439 -5.88 13.94 -29.73
C LEU A 439 -7.01 14.94 -30.04
N THR A 440 -6.62 16.14 -30.48
CA THR A 440 -7.55 17.20 -30.87
C THR A 440 -7.46 17.43 -32.38
N TYR A 441 -8.24 16.68 -33.15
CA TYR A 441 -8.30 16.87 -34.60
C TYR A 441 -8.83 18.28 -34.96
N PRO A 442 -8.26 18.96 -35.98
CA PRO A 442 -7.11 18.56 -36.80
C PRO A 442 -5.74 18.98 -36.21
N LYS A 443 -5.70 19.69 -35.08
CA LYS A 443 -4.46 20.27 -34.49
C LYS A 443 -3.43 19.21 -34.10
N VAL A 444 -3.86 18.10 -33.51
CA VAL A 444 -3.02 16.96 -33.13
C VAL A 444 -3.76 15.71 -33.57
N ASN A 445 -3.33 15.11 -34.68
CA ASN A 445 -3.99 13.98 -35.34
C ASN A 445 -3.25 12.65 -35.19
N ARG A 446 -2.02 12.64 -34.65
CA ARG A 446 -1.26 11.44 -34.34
C ARG A 446 -0.52 11.61 -33.01
N SER A 447 -0.48 10.56 -32.22
CA SER A 447 0.33 10.46 -31.00
C SER A 447 0.55 8.99 -30.68
N PHE A 448 1.06 8.72 -29.49
CA PHE A 448 1.30 7.39 -28.98
C PHE A 448 0.90 7.36 -27.50
N ILE A 449 0.52 6.17 -27.06
CA ILE A 449 0.30 5.84 -25.66
C ILE A 449 1.64 5.29 -25.15
N THR A 450 2.21 5.84 -24.08
CA THR A 450 3.49 5.34 -23.55
C THR A 450 3.37 4.60 -22.24
N PHE A 451 4.22 3.59 -22.08
CA PHE A 451 4.46 2.95 -20.80
C PHE A 451 5.95 2.79 -20.57
N GLN A 452 6.41 3.27 -19.41
CA GLN A 452 7.80 3.17 -19.01
C GLN A 452 7.96 2.09 -17.94
N PHE A 453 9.00 1.29 -18.10
CA PHE A 453 9.35 0.24 -17.14
C PHE A 453 10.87 0.15 -17.01
N ASP A 454 11.29 -0.29 -15.83
CA ASP A 454 12.69 -0.55 -15.55
C ASP A 454 13.00 -1.99 -15.97
N TYR A 455 14.05 -2.17 -16.77
CA TYR A 455 14.43 -3.44 -17.38
C TYR A 455 15.94 -3.66 -17.31
N LYS A 456 16.35 -4.87 -16.97
CA LYS A 456 17.76 -5.28 -16.99
C LYS A 456 18.04 -6.00 -18.30
N ILE A 457 18.70 -5.31 -19.22
CA ILE A 457 19.17 -5.92 -20.47
C ILE A 457 20.20 -6.99 -20.12
N SER A 458 20.16 -8.14 -20.80
CA SER A 458 21.10 -9.24 -20.60
C SER A 458 22.55 -8.73 -20.51
N GLU A 459 23.33 -9.26 -19.56
CA GLU A 459 24.74 -8.90 -19.30
C GLU A 459 24.99 -7.48 -18.74
N SER A 460 23.97 -6.62 -18.63
CA SER A 460 24.11 -5.32 -17.96
C SER A 460 24.06 -5.48 -16.44
N GLU A 461 24.98 -4.84 -15.72
CA GLU A 461 24.91 -4.73 -14.26
C GLU A 461 23.80 -3.77 -13.79
N LYS A 462 23.38 -2.83 -14.65
CA LYS A 462 22.43 -1.77 -14.29
C LYS A 462 21.10 -1.94 -15.01
N THR A 463 20.03 -1.74 -14.26
CA THR A 463 18.69 -1.59 -14.81
C THR A 463 18.60 -0.27 -15.58
N THR A 464 17.93 -0.31 -16.73
CA THR A 464 17.67 0.86 -17.56
C THR A 464 16.18 1.07 -17.74
N LYS A 465 15.77 2.29 -18.03
CA LYS A 465 14.37 2.61 -18.28
C LYS A 465 14.09 2.46 -19.78
N LEU A 466 13.16 1.58 -20.11
CA LEU A 466 12.62 1.40 -21.46
C LEU A 466 11.23 2.03 -21.56
N GLU A 467 10.82 2.37 -22.77
CA GLU A 467 9.52 2.94 -23.08
C GLU A 467 8.88 2.18 -24.24
N VAL A 468 7.65 1.74 -24.06
CA VAL A 468 6.81 1.22 -25.14
C VAL A 468 5.98 2.37 -25.68
N GLU A 469 6.02 2.58 -26.99
CA GLU A 469 5.14 3.49 -27.71
C GLU A 469 4.09 2.70 -28.49
N PHE A 470 2.82 2.90 -28.17
CA PHE A 470 1.72 2.36 -28.96
C PHE A 470 1.02 3.47 -29.75
N TRP A 471 1.24 3.49 -31.06
CA TRP A 471 0.84 4.60 -31.92
C TRP A 471 -0.66 4.59 -32.24
N VAL A 472 -1.26 5.79 -32.24
CA VAL A 472 -2.67 6.02 -32.54
C VAL A 472 -2.88 7.27 -33.38
N GLU A 473 -3.89 7.22 -34.25
CA GLU A 473 -4.26 8.29 -35.18
C GLU A 473 -5.73 8.68 -35.03
N ALA A 474 -6.02 9.98 -35.04
CA ALA A 474 -7.38 10.48 -34.95
C ALA A 474 -8.17 10.20 -36.23
N LEU A 475 -9.43 9.78 -36.09
CA LEU A 475 -10.32 9.58 -37.23
C LEU A 475 -11.03 10.92 -37.58
N PRO A 476 -10.84 11.48 -38.80
CA PRO A 476 -11.41 12.78 -39.16
C PRO A 476 -12.94 12.87 -39.01
N SER A 477 -13.65 11.80 -39.38
CA SER A 477 -15.12 11.73 -39.30
C SER A 477 -15.65 11.42 -37.90
N GLN A 478 -14.79 10.96 -36.99
CA GLN A 478 -15.13 10.55 -35.63
C GLN A 478 -14.00 10.95 -34.67
N PRO A 479 -13.80 12.25 -34.41
CA PRO A 479 -12.63 12.74 -33.66
C PRO A 479 -12.61 12.28 -32.19
N GLN A 480 -13.72 11.74 -31.66
CA GLN A 480 -13.78 11.07 -30.36
C GLN A 480 -13.09 9.69 -30.35
N ASN A 481 -12.75 9.15 -31.53
CA ASN A 481 -12.14 7.84 -31.73
C ASN A 481 -10.74 7.97 -32.33
N VAL A 482 -9.92 6.95 -32.10
CA VAL A 482 -8.59 6.80 -32.69
C VAL A 482 -8.41 5.41 -33.27
N LYS A 483 -7.63 5.31 -34.35
CA LYS A 483 -7.21 4.05 -34.96
C LYS A 483 -5.81 3.71 -34.47
N THR A 484 -5.60 2.47 -34.06
CA THR A 484 -4.28 1.97 -33.64
C THR A 484 -3.38 1.70 -34.85
N SER A 485 -2.07 1.80 -34.63
CA SER A 485 -1.02 1.55 -35.62
C SER A 485 0.02 0.62 -34.98
N VAL A 486 1.30 0.96 -35.10
CA VAL A 486 2.43 0.14 -34.65
C VAL A 486 2.76 0.31 -33.17
N VAL A 487 3.36 -0.73 -32.59
CA VAL A 487 4.00 -0.73 -31.28
C VAL A 487 5.51 -0.71 -31.46
N ARG A 488 6.21 0.15 -30.73
CA ARG A 488 7.68 0.25 -30.76
C ARG A 488 8.28 0.26 -29.37
N LEU A 489 9.51 -0.20 -29.25
CA LEU A 489 10.29 -0.14 -28.02
C LEU A 489 11.38 0.92 -28.15
N HIS A 490 11.57 1.73 -27.11
CA HIS A 490 12.53 2.83 -27.10
C HIS A 490 13.36 2.87 -25.82
N GLN A 491 14.55 3.46 -25.92
CA GLN A 491 15.36 3.93 -24.80
C GLN A 491 15.83 5.35 -25.10
N LYS A 492 15.48 6.32 -24.24
CA LYS A 492 15.88 7.74 -24.41
C LYS A 492 15.66 8.25 -25.85
N ALA A 493 14.47 7.99 -26.39
CA ALA A 493 14.04 8.28 -27.76
C ALA A 493 14.68 7.46 -28.90
N GLN A 494 15.68 6.61 -28.63
CA GLN A 494 16.23 5.71 -29.64
C GLN A 494 15.36 4.45 -29.76
N PRO A 495 14.94 4.05 -30.97
CA PRO A 495 14.23 2.80 -31.17
C PRO A 495 15.13 1.61 -30.84
N LEU A 496 14.54 0.55 -30.31
CA LEU A 496 15.20 -0.68 -29.93
C LEU A 496 14.45 -1.89 -30.50
N SER A 497 15.21 -2.94 -30.80
CA SER A 497 14.64 -4.22 -31.19
C SER A 497 13.96 -4.90 -30.00
N PHE A 498 12.82 -5.56 -30.22
CA PHE A 498 12.16 -6.41 -29.23
C PHE A 498 12.99 -7.66 -28.86
N GLU A 499 14.07 -7.96 -29.60
CA GLU A 499 14.98 -9.07 -29.28
C GLU A 499 15.67 -8.91 -27.93
N ILE A 500 15.86 -7.67 -27.47
CA ILE A 500 16.49 -7.39 -26.16
C ILE A 500 15.63 -7.86 -24.98
N LEU A 501 14.32 -8.05 -25.22
CA LEU A 501 13.37 -8.47 -24.20
C LEU A 501 13.41 -9.99 -24.05
N ASP A 502 13.34 -10.47 -22.81
CA ASP A 502 13.09 -11.88 -22.54
C ASP A 502 11.63 -12.25 -22.89
N LYS A 503 11.34 -13.56 -22.97
CA LYS A 503 10.01 -14.08 -23.33
C LYS A 503 8.90 -13.58 -22.40
N VAL A 504 9.16 -13.46 -21.10
CA VAL A 504 8.17 -13.01 -20.11
C VAL A 504 7.86 -11.54 -20.32
N THR A 505 8.88 -10.68 -20.36
CA THR A 505 8.67 -9.24 -20.52
C THR A 505 7.99 -8.92 -21.85
N PHE A 506 8.41 -9.57 -22.94
CA PHE A 506 7.73 -9.44 -24.24
C PHE A 506 6.24 -9.81 -24.11
N SER A 507 5.94 -11.01 -23.57
CA SER A 507 4.57 -11.47 -23.39
C SER A 507 3.72 -10.49 -22.57
N GLU A 508 4.30 -9.92 -21.49
CA GLU A 508 3.60 -8.99 -20.61
C GLU A 508 3.31 -7.63 -21.23
N ILE A 509 4.23 -7.09 -22.04
CA ILE A 509 4.01 -5.82 -22.75
C ILE A 509 2.83 -5.96 -23.71
N PHE A 510 2.82 -7.00 -24.52
CA PHE A 510 1.75 -7.22 -25.50
C PHE A 510 0.41 -7.53 -24.81
N ARG A 511 0.42 -8.25 -23.70
CA ARG A 511 -0.78 -8.45 -22.86
C ARG A 511 -1.30 -7.14 -22.26
N ALA A 512 -0.41 -6.26 -21.82
CA ALA A 512 -0.81 -4.95 -21.29
C ALA A 512 -1.45 -4.06 -22.38
N ILE A 513 -0.93 -4.10 -23.60
CA ILE A 513 -1.50 -3.41 -24.77
C ILE A 513 -2.87 -3.99 -25.13
N GLU A 514 -2.99 -5.31 -25.24
CA GLU A 514 -4.26 -5.98 -25.51
C GLU A 514 -5.33 -5.61 -24.47
N ARG A 515 -4.95 -5.50 -23.19
CA ARG A 515 -5.87 -5.12 -22.12
C ARG A 515 -6.41 -3.69 -22.30
N ILE A 516 -5.58 -2.76 -22.77
CA ILE A 516 -6.03 -1.40 -23.12
C ILE A 516 -7.00 -1.44 -24.30
N ILE A 517 -6.67 -2.21 -25.34
CA ILE A 517 -7.49 -2.36 -26.55
C ILE A 517 -8.86 -2.95 -26.21
N THR A 518 -8.88 -4.06 -25.49
CA THR A 518 -10.10 -4.82 -25.14
C THR A 518 -11.12 -3.92 -24.44
N VAL A 519 -10.65 -3.03 -23.58
CA VAL A 519 -11.53 -2.16 -22.80
C VAL A 519 -11.91 -0.87 -23.55
N SER A 520 -11.06 -0.40 -24.44
CA SER A 520 -11.22 0.91 -25.09
C SER A 520 -11.82 0.83 -26.49
N SER A 521 -11.89 -0.35 -27.09
CA SER A 521 -12.39 -0.54 -28.45
C SER A 521 -13.87 -0.22 -28.59
N VAL A 522 -14.25 0.23 -29.79
CA VAL A 522 -15.64 0.57 -30.14
C VAL A 522 -16.43 -0.68 -30.56
N ASN A 523 -15.76 -1.67 -31.15
CA ASN A 523 -16.34 -2.91 -31.71
C ASN A 523 -15.46 -4.15 -31.39
N PHE A 524 -15.22 -4.49 -30.12
CA PHE A 524 -14.60 -5.80 -29.82
C PHE A 524 -15.68 -6.87 -29.67
N ASP A 525 -15.84 -7.70 -30.70
CA ASP A 525 -16.35 -9.04 -30.51
C ASP A 525 -15.14 -9.93 -30.14
N LYS A 526 -15.27 -10.68 -29.04
CA LYS A 526 -14.28 -11.69 -28.64
C LYS A 526 -14.46 -12.89 -29.56
N GLU A 527 -13.45 -13.20 -30.38
CA GLU A 527 -13.19 -14.59 -30.77
C GLU A 527 -12.38 -15.29 -29.69
#